data_AF-A0A550C769-F1
#
_entry.id   AF-A0A550C769-F1
#
_cell.length_a   1.000
_cell.length_b   1.000
_cell.length_c   1.000
_cell.angle_alpha   90.00
_cell.angle_beta   90.00
_cell.angle_gamma   90.00
#
_symmetry.space_group_name_H-M   'P 1'
#
loop_
_entity.id
_entity.type
_entity.pdbx_description
1 polymer ?
#
loop_
_entity_poly.entity_id
_entity_poly.type
_entity_poly.pdbx_seq_one_letter_code
_entity_poly.pdbx_strand_id
1 'polypeptide(L)'
;MSRYDNILSRLASDSSWTPENEKAVLEPYEYLLSTPGKEFRTQLIEAFNQWLSVPSETLQLIAKVVNMLHSASLMVDDIEDDSQLRRGKPVTHKIYGIPQTINTGNYVYFLAYRELLLLRDTAKAVDLERLVTDELLSLHRGQGLELLWRDSLQCPTEEEYVDMVNNKTGGLLRIGIKLMMACSTKNKDVNYVPLVNLIGVFFQIRDDLMNLQSVEYSTNKGFAEDLTEGKFSFPVVHGIHADKTNRQILNVLQKRPATPTLKIHTISYLKERTKSFEYTIGVLDALERQMRAEIERLGGNPSLMKIVDLLAVDRSKLVH
;
A
#
# COMPACT_ATOMS: atom_id res chain seq x y z
N MET A 1 -1.79 -53.96 6.89
CA MET A 1 -1.48 -53.18 5.67
C MET A 1 -0.95 -51.84 6.13
N SER A 2 0.24 -51.48 5.68
CA SER A 2 0.84 -50.18 5.92
C SER A 2 -0.05 -49.09 5.30
N ARG A 3 -0.08 -47.90 5.91
CA ARG A 3 -0.83 -46.74 5.38
C ARG A 3 -0.38 -46.35 3.96
N TYR A 4 0.77 -46.84 3.50
CA TYR A 4 1.34 -46.56 2.19
C TYR A 4 1.04 -47.64 1.15
N ASP A 5 0.53 -48.81 1.55
CA ASP A 5 0.29 -49.94 0.63
C ASP A 5 -0.80 -49.60 -0.42
N ASN A 6 -1.63 -48.60 -0.16
CA ASN A 6 -2.66 -48.09 -1.07
C ASN A 6 -2.52 -46.57 -1.34
N ILE A 7 -1.30 -46.03 -1.26
CA ILE A 7 -1.07 -44.58 -1.39
C ILE A 7 -1.50 -44.07 -2.77
N LEU A 8 -1.30 -44.86 -3.85
CA LEU A 8 -1.67 -44.47 -5.20
C LEU A 8 -3.18 -44.23 -5.33
N SER A 9 -4.02 -45.13 -4.80
CA SER A 9 -5.48 -44.94 -4.86
C SER A 9 -5.95 -43.75 -4.03
N ARG A 10 -5.28 -43.46 -2.90
CA ARG A 10 -5.58 -42.27 -2.09
C ARG A 10 -5.15 -40.96 -2.77
N LEU A 11 -4.02 -40.97 -3.47
CA LEU A 11 -3.55 -39.81 -4.23
C LEU A 11 -4.33 -39.60 -5.54
N ALA A 12 -4.94 -40.65 -6.08
CA ALA A 12 -5.78 -40.60 -7.27
C ALA A 12 -7.20 -40.08 -7.00
N SER A 13 -7.67 -40.10 -5.75
CA SER A 13 -8.89 -39.41 -5.34
C SER A 13 -8.61 -37.93 -5.09
N ASP A 14 -9.58 -37.05 -5.38
CA ASP A 14 -9.47 -35.62 -5.05
C ASP A 14 -9.11 -35.44 -3.57
N SER A 15 -8.07 -34.63 -3.33
CA SER A 15 -7.65 -34.28 -1.98
C SER A 15 -8.81 -33.61 -1.22
N SER A 16 -9.23 -34.21 -0.11
CA SER A 16 -10.23 -33.60 0.78
C SER A 16 -9.61 -32.46 1.59
N TRP A 17 -9.66 -31.25 1.06
CA TRP A 17 -9.31 -30.05 1.80
C TRP A 17 -10.44 -29.70 2.76
N THR A 18 -10.21 -29.80 4.07
CA THR A 18 -11.27 -29.59 5.08
C THR A 18 -11.36 -28.12 5.51
N PRO A 19 -12.52 -27.67 6.03
CA PRO A 19 -12.67 -26.32 6.58
C PRO A 19 -11.67 -26.01 7.71
N GLU A 20 -11.29 -27.01 8.51
CA GLU A 20 -10.29 -26.85 9.57
C GLU A 20 -8.90 -26.56 8.99
N ASN A 21 -8.52 -27.22 7.91
CA ASN A 21 -7.26 -26.94 7.21
C ASN A 21 -7.26 -25.54 6.57
N GLU A 22 -8.38 -25.15 5.94
CA GLU A 22 -8.53 -23.80 5.37
C GLU A 22 -8.36 -22.73 6.46
N LYS A 23 -9.04 -22.91 7.60
CA LYS A 23 -8.93 -22.00 8.74
C LYS A 23 -7.49 -21.92 9.28
N ALA A 24 -6.81 -23.04 9.42
CA ALA A 24 -5.43 -23.07 9.93
C ALA A 24 -4.45 -22.34 8.98
N VAL A 25 -4.64 -22.43 7.66
CA VAL A 25 -3.81 -21.71 6.68
C VAL A 25 -4.14 -20.22 6.62
N LEU A 26 -5.40 -19.85 6.85
CA LEU A 26 -5.85 -18.44 6.84
C LEU A 26 -5.71 -17.72 8.18
N GLU A 27 -5.40 -18.41 9.27
CA GLU A 27 -5.27 -17.80 10.60
C GLU A 27 -4.37 -16.54 10.62
N PRO A 28 -3.19 -16.51 9.96
CA PRO A 28 -2.36 -15.30 9.92
C PRO A 28 -3.03 -14.12 9.19
N TYR A 29 -3.86 -14.40 8.20
CA TYR A 29 -4.65 -13.40 7.46
C TYR A 29 -5.82 -12.89 8.31
N GLU A 30 -6.54 -13.78 8.99
CA GLU A 30 -7.61 -13.42 9.93
C GLU A 30 -7.07 -12.56 11.09
N TYR A 31 -5.87 -12.87 11.59
CA TYR A 31 -5.19 -12.05 12.59
C TYR A 31 -5.00 -10.61 12.11
N LEU A 32 -4.47 -10.41 10.89
CA LEU A 32 -4.28 -9.07 10.32
C LEU A 32 -5.62 -8.32 10.19
N LEU A 33 -6.68 -9.01 9.74
CA LEU A 33 -8.01 -8.43 9.58
C LEU A 33 -8.69 -8.08 10.91
N SER A 34 -8.34 -8.77 12.00
CA SER A 34 -8.90 -8.51 13.34
C SER A 34 -8.53 -7.13 13.91
N THR A 35 -7.53 -6.47 13.31
CA THR A 35 -7.13 -5.11 13.69
C THR A 35 -7.63 -4.12 12.64
N PRO A 36 -8.73 -3.38 12.89
CA PRO A 36 -9.34 -2.51 11.88
C PRO A 36 -8.35 -1.46 11.37
N GLY A 37 -8.28 -1.28 10.05
CA GLY A 37 -7.53 -0.20 9.44
C GLY A 37 -8.35 1.08 9.37
N LYS A 38 -7.71 2.18 8.97
CA LYS A 38 -8.47 3.34 8.49
C LYS A 38 -9.21 2.93 7.22
N GLU A 39 -10.53 3.08 7.21
CA GLU A 39 -11.49 2.74 6.13
C GLU A 39 -11.29 3.57 4.83
N PHE A 40 -10.08 4.07 4.57
CA PHE A 40 -9.76 4.96 3.45
C PHE A 40 -10.12 4.33 2.09
N ARG A 41 -9.80 3.06 1.88
CA ARG A 41 -10.09 2.36 0.62
C ARG A 41 -11.58 2.16 0.40
N THR A 42 -12.32 1.79 1.43
CA THR A 42 -13.78 1.66 1.38
C THR A 42 -14.41 2.99 1.00
N GLN A 43 -14.02 4.07 1.68
CA GLN A 43 -14.49 5.43 1.38
C GLN A 43 -14.14 5.86 -0.05
N LEU A 44 -12.94 5.51 -0.53
CA LEU A 44 -12.53 5.82 -1.89
C LEU A 44 -13.39 5.09 -2.93
N ILE A 45 -13.61 3.78 -2.75
CA ILE A 45 -14.48 2.97 -3.61
C ILE A 45 -15.89 3.56 -3.65
N GLU A 46 -16.46 3.90 -2.50
CA GLU A 46 -17.79 4.53 -2.42
C GLU A 46 -17.85 5.89 -3.12
N ALA A 47 -16.82 6.71 -2.94
CA ALA A 47 -16.74 8.03 -3.55
C ALA A 47 -16.66 7.94 -5.09
N PHE A 48 -15.82 7.06 -5.63
CA PHE A 48 -15.77 6.81 -7.09
C PHE A 48 -17.08 6.18 -7.61
N ASN A 49 -17.79 5.42 -6.79
CA ASN A 49 -19.06 4.81 -7.21
C ASN A 49 -20.16 5.85 -7.49
N GLN A 50 -20.06 7.08 -6.93
CA GLN A 50 -20.95 8.19 -7.29
C GLN A 50 -20.86 8.54 -8.78
N TRP A 51 -19.67 8.41 -9.38
CA TRP A 51 -19.46 8.60 -10.82
C TRP A 51 -19.77 7.34 -11.63
N LEU A 52 -19.33 6.16 -11.16
CA LEU A 52 -19.33 4.92 -11.94
C LEU A 52 -20.63 4.12 -11.86
N SER A 53 -21.40 4.27 -10.77
CA SER A 53 -22.69 3.59 -10.56
C SER A 53 -22.60 2.07 -10.82
N VAL A 54 -21.60 1.40 -10.25
CA VAL A 54 -21.43 -0.06 -10.32
C VAL A 54 -22.55 -0.74 -9.54
N PRO A 55 -23.15 -1.84 -10.04
CA PRO A 55 -24.16 -2.60 -9.30
C PRO A 55 -23.65 -3.06 -7.94
N SER A 56 -24.52 -3.03 -6.92
CA SER A 56 -24.12 -3.26 -5.51
C SER A 56 -23.40 -4.60 -5.29
N GLU A 57 -23.91 -5.70 -5.85
CA GLU A 57 -23.29 -7.03 -5.71
C GLU A 57 -21.90 -7.07 -6.36
N THR A 58 -21.76 -6.47 -7.55
CA THR A 58 -20.48 -6.35 -8.25
C THR A 58 -19.50 -5.47 -7.49
N LEU A 59 -19.96 -4.37 -6.90
CA LEU A 59 -19.13 -3.47 -6.10
C LEU A 59 -18.59 -4.16 -4.84
N GLN A 60 -19.41 -4.96 -4.16
CA GLN A 60 -18.99 -5.75 -3.00
C GLN A 60 -17.91 -6.78 -3.38
N LEU A 61 -18.07 -7.43 -4.53
CA LEU A 61 -17.08 -8.38 -5.04
C LEU A 61 -15.76 -7.68 -5.42
N ILE A 62 -15.81 -6.50 -6.06
CA ILE A 62 -14.62 -5.68 -6.34
C ILE A 62 -13.93 -5.28 -5.03
N ALA A 63 -14.69 -4.79 -4.05
CA ALA A 63 -14.16 -4.39 -2.75
C ALA A 63 -13.50 -5.59 -2.03
N LYS A 64 -14.10 -6.78 -2.10
CA LYS A 64 -13.52 -8.02 -1.57
C LYS A 64 -12.19 -8.35 -2.22
N VAL A 65 -12.11 -8.35 -3.56
CA VAL A 65 -10.86 -8.59 -4.29
C VAL A 65 -9.77 -7.60 -3.89
N VAL A 66 -10.08 -6.30 -3.91
CA VAL A 66 -9.13 -5.23 -3.55
C VAL A 66 -8.64 -5.39 -2.11
N ASN A 67 -9.54 -5.67 -1.17
CA ASN A 67 -9.18 -5.85 0.25
C ASN A 67 -8.31 -7.09 0.48
N MET A 68 -8.56 -8.19 -0.24
CA MET A 68 -7.72 -9.38 -0.18
C MET A 68 -6.31 -9.12 -0.71
N LEU A 69 -6.21 -8.52 -1.91
CA LEU A 69 -4.92 -8.14 -2.49
C LEU A 69 -4.15 -7.17 -1.59
N HIS A 70 -4.85 -6.20 -1.00
CA HIS A 70 -4.24 -5.23 -0.10
C HIS A 70 -3.69 -5.88 1.18
N SER A 71 -4.52 -6.67 1.85
CA SER A 71 -4.12 -7.29 3.11
C SER A 71 -3.02 -8.32 2.89
N ALA A 72 -3.06 -9.08 1.79
CA ALA A 72 -1.96 -9.96 1.38
C ALA A 72 -0.67 -9.19 1.16
N SER A 73 -0.72 -8.04 0.46
CA SER A 73 0.48 -7.23 0.22
C SER A 73 1.08 -6.69 1.51
N LEU A 74 0.26 -6.29 2.48
CA LEU A 74 0.73 -5.83 3.79
C LEU A 74 1.47 -6.92 4.57
N MET A 75 1.00 -8.17 4.50
CA MET A 75 1.67 -9.29 5.18
C MET A 75 3.08 -9.53 4.65
N VAL A 76 3.27 -9.36 3.34
CA VAL A 76 4.57 -9.52 2.67
C VAL A 76 5.45 -8.30 2.91
N ASP A 77 4.91 -7.08 2.74
CA ASP A 77 5.59 -5.80 2.97
C ASP A 77 6.13 -5.70 4.42
N ASP A 78 5.34 -6.08 5.43
CA ASP A 78 5.78 -6.10 6.83
C ASP A 78 7.00 -7.02 7.07
N ILE A 79 7.14 -8.09 6.29
CA ILE A 79 8.30 -8.99 6.34
C ILE A 79 9.49 -8.37 5.61
N GLU A 80 9.26 -7.85 4.41
CA GLU A 80 10.29 -7.24 3.57
C GLU A 80 10.95 -6.04 4.25
N ASP A 81 10.19 -5.30 5.06
CA ASP A 81 10.63 -4.13 5.83
C ASP A 81 11.07 -4.47 7.26
N ASP A 82 10.97 -5.72 7.72
CA ASP A 82 11.20 -6.12 9.12
C ASP A 82 10.45 -5.23 10.13
N SER A 83 9.20 -4.89 9.78
CA SER A 83 8.31 -4.09 10.60
C SER A 83 8.09 -4.71 11.97
N GLN A 84 7.88 -3.88 12.99
CA GLN A 84 7.59 -4.33 14.36
C GLN A 84 6.10 -4.31 14.66
N LEU A 85 5.42 -3.23 14.26
CA LEU A 85 4.01 -3.00 14.55
C LEU A 85 3.22 -2.66 13.28
N ARG A 86 1.98 -3.10 13.24
CA ARG A 86 0.96 -2.64 12.30
C ARG A 86 -0.30 -2.31 13.07
N ARG A 87 -0.78 -1.08 12.91
CA ARG A 87 -2.00 -0.57 13.57
C ARG A 87 -1.94 -0.74 15.10
N GLY A 88 -0.76 -0.56 15.68
CA GLY A 88 -0.53 -0.66 17.14
C GLY A 88 -0.49 -2.10 17.68
N LYS A 89 -0.45 -3.11 16.81
CA LYS A 89 -0.33 -4.52 17.17
C LYS A 89 0.93 -5.13 16.55
N PRO A 90 1.51 -6.19 17.14
CA PRO A 90 2.63 -6.90 16.52
C PRO A 90 2.28 -7.34 15.10
N VAL A 91 3.21 -7.20 14.16
CA VAL A 91 2.98 -7.68 12.79
C VAL A 91 2.86 -9.21 12.75
N THR A 92 2.11 -9.71 11.76
CA THR A 92 1.73 -11.13 11.66
C THR A 92 2.92 -12.08 11.73
N HIS A 93 4.04 -11.75 11.08
CA HIS A 93 5.22 -12.61 11.03
C HIS A 93 5.96 -12.73 12.36
N LYS A 94 5.77 -11.79 13.31
CA LYS A 94 6.32 -11.91 14.66
C LYS A 94 5.52 -12.88 15.54
N ILE A 95 4.30 -13.23 15.14
CA ILE A 95 3.41 -14.17 15.85
C ILE A 95 3.47 -15.55 15.20
N TYR A 96 3.23 -15.62 13.90
CA TYR A 96 3.09 -16.87 13.14
C TYR A 96 4.39 -17.30 12.45
N GLY A 97 5.44 -16.46 12.51
CA GLY A 97 6.69 -16.69 11.82
C GLY A 97 6.66 -16.26 10.36
N ILE A 98 7.85 -15.99 9.82
CA ILE A 98 8.05 -15.57 8.43
C ILE A 98 7.53 -16.61 7.43
N PRO A 99 7.86 -17.93 7.54
CA PRO A 99 7.46 -18.90 6.51
C PRO A 99 5.94 -19.04 6.36
N GLN A 100 5.21 -19.09 7.48
CA GLN A 100 3.76 -19.20 7.45
C GLN A 100 3.11 -17.92 6.90
N THR A 101 3.60 -16.76 7.31
CA THR A 101 3.04 -15.47 6.87
C THR A 101 3.24 -15.24 5.37
N ILE A 102 4.42 -15.58 4.81
CA ILE A 102 4.66 -15.54 3.36
C ILE A 102 3.70 -16.48 2.63
N ASN A 103 3.59 -17.72 3.10
CA ASN A 103 2.72 -18.71 2.47
C ASN A 103 1.25 -18.26 2.47
N THR A 104 0.75 -17.76 3.61
CA THR A 104 -0.62 -17.27 3.73
C THR A 104 -0.86 -16.03 2.87
N GLY A 105 0.06 -15.05 2.84
CA GLY A 105 -0.05 -13.88 1.97
C GLY A 105 -0.14 -14.27 0.49
N ASN A 106 0.75 -15.16 0.04
CA ASN A 106 0.75 -15.68 -1.33
C ASN A 106 -0.51 -16.48 -1.65
N TYR A 107 -1.00 -17.29 -0.71
CA TYR A 107 -2.25 -18.03 -0.87
C TYR A 107 -3.45 -17.07 -1.07
N VAL A 108 -3.52 -15.99 -0.29
CA VAL A 108 -4.59 -14.99 -0.39
C VAL A 108 -4.55 -14.24 -1.72
N TYR A 109 -3.38 -14.02 -2.34
CA TYR A 109 -3.33 -13.49 -3.72
C TYR A 109 -4.10 -14.38 -4.70
N PHE A 110 -3.93 -15.71 -4.63
CA PHE A 110 -4.66 -16.64 -5.50
C PHE A 110 -6.14 -16.77 -5.14
N LEU A 111 -6.49 -16.66 -3.86
CA LEU A 111 -7.89 -16.56 -3.45
C LEU A 111 -8.55 -15.30 -4.02
N ALA A 112 -7.84 -14.17 -4.03
CA ALA A 112 -8.34 -12.93 -4.64
C ALA A 112 -8.54 -13.09 -6.15
N TYR A 113 -7.65 -13.81 -6.85
CA TYR A 113 -7.85 -14.20 -8.24
C TYR A 113 -9.10 -15.06 -8.42
N ARG A 114 -9.34 -16.04 -7.54
CA ARG A 114 -10.55 -16.88 -7.60
C ARG A 114 -11.82 -16.04 -7.51
N GLU A 115 -11.84 -15.03 -6.64
CA GLU A 115 -12.96 -14.08 -6.52
C GLU A 115 -13.08 -13.17 -7.76
N LEU A 116 -11.96 -12.73 -8.34
CA LEU A 116 -11.93 -11.94 -9.58
C LEU A 116 -12.63 -12.67 -10.74
N LEU A 117 -12.48 -14.00 -10.85
CA LEU A 117 -13.11 -14.78 -11.90
C LEU A 117 -14.64 -14.69 -11.90
N LEU A 118 -15.25 -14.40 -10.75
CA LEU A 118 -16.70 -14.23 -10.61
C LEU A 118 -17.20 -12.92 -11.28
N LEU A 119 -16.30 -11.99 -11.62
CA LEU A 119 -16.62 -10.74 -12.34
C LEU A 119 -16.66 -10.89 -13.87
N ARG A 120 -16.19 -12.02 -14.42
CA ARG A 120 -16.05 -12.23 -15.89
C ARG A 120 -17.33 -11.98 -16.67
N ASP A 121 -18.47 -12.45 -16.14
CA ASP A 121 -19.75 -12.30 -16.83
C ASP A 121 -20.28 -10.87 -16.84
N THR A 122 -19.83 -10.03 -15.91
CA THR A 122 -20.25 -8.63 -15.78
C THR A 122 -19.46 -7.70 -16.70
N ALA A 123 -18.18 -7.98 -16.94
CA ALA A 123 -17.28 -7.12 -17.71
C ALA A 123 -16.74 -7.79 -18.99
N LYS A 124 -17.63 -8.41 -19.78
CA LYS A 124 -17.26 -9.23 -20.96
C LYS A 124 -16.38 -8.53 -22.01
N ALA A 125 -16.36 -7.20 -22.03
CA ALA A 125 -15.58 -6.42 -22.98
C ALA A 125 -14.12 -6.19 -22.54
N VAL A 126 -13.76 -6.55 -21.30
CA VAL A 126 -12.44 -6.27 -20.71
C VAL A 126 -11.84 -7.56 -20.19
N ASP A 127 -10.56 -7.78 -20.51
CA ASP A 127 -9.75 -8.84 -19.91
C ASP A 127 -9.36 -8.43 -18.49
N LEU A 128 -10.20 -8.81 -17.51
CA LEU A 128 -10.04 -8.43 -16.11
C LEU A 128 -8.78 -9.06 -15.50
N GLU A 129 -8.45 -10.29 -15.88
CA GLU A 129 -7.29 -11.02 -15.39
C GLU A 129 -6.01 -10.34 -15.84
N ARG A 130 -5.92 -9.97 -17.12
CA ARG A 130 -4.77 -9.21 -17.62
C ARG A 130 -4.67 -7.85 -16.94
N LEU A 131 -5.79 -7.15 -16.78
CA LEU A 131 -5.84 -5.86 -16.11
C LEU A 131 -5.29 -5.93 -14.68
N VAL A 132 -5.73 -6.91 -13.89
CA VAL A 132 -5.23 -7.12 -12.52
C VAL A 132 -3.78 -7.60 -12.53
N THR A 133 -3.41 -8.49 -13.45
CA THR A 133 -2.02 -8.98 -13.59
C THR A 133 -1.06 -7.83 -13.87
N ASP A 134 -1.38 -6.95 -14.83
CA ASP A 134 -0.52 -5.82 -15.22
C ASP A 134 -0.30 -4.85 -14.03
N GLU A 135 -1.33 -4.62 -13.21
CA GLU A 135 -1.20 -3.79 -12.02
C GLU A 135 -0.45 -4.48 -10.87
N LEU A 136 -0.62 -5.79 -10.68
CA LEU A 136 0.18 -6.53 -9.71
C LEU A 136 1.66 -6.59 -10.12
N LEU A 137 1.96 -6.72 -11.42
CA LEU A 137 3.32 -6.60 -11.93
C LEU A 137 3.89 -5.21 -11.67
N SER A 138 3.08 -4.16 -11.86
CA SER A 138 3.48 -2.78 -11.55
C SER A 138 3.76 -2.61 -10.06
N LEU A 139 2.90 -3.14 -9.18
CA LEU A 139 3.13 -3.14 -7.72
C LEU A 139 4.48 -3.77 -7.36
N HIS A 140 4.77 -4.97 -7.88
CA HIS A 140 6.02 -5.67 -7.59
C HIS A 140 7.25 -4.98 -8.19
N ARG A 141 7.12 -4.31 -9.35
CA ARG A 141 8.20 -3.49 -9.92
C ARG A 141 8.53 -2.30 -9.01
N GLY A 142 7.50 -1.63 -8.50
CA GLY A 142 7.66 -0.53 -7.54
C GLY A 142 8.33 -1.01 -6.25
N GLN A 143 7.79 -2.07 -5.64
CA GLN A 143 8.38 -2.70 -4.44
C GLN A 143 9.84 -3.10 -4.68
N GLY A 144 10.11 -3.79 -5.79
CA GLY A 144 11.46 -4.26 -6.11
C GLY A 144 12.47 -3.14 -6.27
N LEU A 145 12.10 -2.00 -6.87
CA LEU A 145 12.97 -0.82 -6.97
C LEU A 145 13.24 -0.19 -5.60
N GLU A 146 12.21 -0.05 -4.76
CA GLU A 146 12.37 0.47 -3.40
C GLU A 146 13.34 -0.38 -2.58
N LEU A 147 13.16 -1.71 -2.60
CA LEU A 147 14.04 -2.67 -1.93
C LEU A 147 15.46 -2.62 -2.50
N LEU A 148 15.60 -2.56 -3.84
CA LEU A 148 16.90 -2.46 -4.51
C LEU A 148 17.65 -1.21 -4.04
N TRP A 149 17.00 -0.04 -4.05
CA TRP A 149 17.61 1.22 -3.60
C TRP A 149 18.03 1.14 -2.14
N ARG A 150 17.11 0.71 -1.27
CA ARG A 150 17.33 0.52 0.17
C ARG A 150 18.53 -0.39 0.45
N ASP A 151 18.61 -1.53 -0.21
CA ASP A 151 19.60 -2.58 0.09
C ASP A 151 20.95 -2.32 -0.63
N SER A 152 20.95 -1.60 -1.76
CA SER A 152 22.16 -1.13 -2.45
C SER A 152 22.69 0.22 -1.93
N LEU A 153 21.95 0.87 -1.03
CA LEU A 153 22.23 2.21 -0.52
C LEU A 153 22.29 3.31 -1.59
N GLN A 154 21.58 3.11 -2.70
CA GLN A 154 21.50 4.07 -3.81
C GLN A 154 20.26 4.94 -3.66
N CYS A 155 20.45 6.19 -3.28
CA CYS A 155 19.34 7.15 -3.18
C CYS A 155 18.79 7.48 -4.58
N PRO A 156 17.48 7.30 -4.84
CA PRO A 156 16.87 7.67 -6.12
C PRO A 156 16.77 9.19 -6.26
N THR A 157 16.55 9.68 -7.47
CA THR A 157 16.03 11.03 -7.70
C THR A 157 14.58 11.14 -7.25
N GLU A 158 14.08 12.38 -7.11
CA GLU A 158 12.68 12.60 -6.75
C GLU A 158 11.71 12.06 -7.83
N GLU A 159 12.07 12.22 -9.11
CA GLU A 159 11.31 11.70 -10.24
C GLU A 159 11.23 10.16 -10.21
N GLU A 160 12.36 9.49 -10.01
CA GLU A 160 12.40 8.02 -9.86
C GLU A 160 11.59 7.56 -8.65
N TYR A 161 11.65 8.28 -7.53
CA TYR A 161 10.83 7.98 -6.36
C TYR A 161 9.33 8.06 -6.70
N VAL A 162 8.88 9.12 -7.38
CA VAL A 162 7.47 9.29 -7.77
C VAL A 162 7.02 8.17 -8.71
N ASP A 163 7.85 7.79 -9.67
CA ASP A 163 7.56 6.67 -10.58
C ASP A 163 7.48 5.33 -9.85
N MET A 164 8.37 5.09 -8.89
CA MET A 164 8.32 3.90 -8.03
C MET A 164 7.02 3.87 -7.21
N VAL A 165 6.65 4.98 -6.58
CA VAL A 165 5.43 5.10 -5.77
C VAL A 165 4.18 4.89 -6.63
N ASN A 166 4.16 5.48 -7.83
CA ASN A 166 3.06 5.30 -8.77
C ASN A 166 2.89 3.82 -9.19
N ASN A 167 3.99 3.06 -9.21
CA ASN A 167 3.96 1.61 -9.42
C ASN A 167 3.49 0.85 -8.15
N LYS A 168 4.14 1.05 -6.99
CA LYS A 168 3.85 0.36 -5.71
C LYS A 168 2.45 0.66 -5.18
N THR A 169 2.20 1.92 -4.83
CA THR A 169 0.97 2.35 -4.13
C THR A 169 -0.15 2.64 -5.12
N GLY A 170 0.19 3.22 -6.28
CA GLY A 170 -0.77 3.47 -7.34
C GLY A 170 -1.37 2.20 -7.94
N GLY A 171 -0.58 1.11 -8.08
CA GLY A 171 -1.05 -0.13 -8.70
C GLY A 171 -2.27 -0.74 -8.02
N LEU A 172 -2.23 -0.85 -6.69
CA LEU A 172 -3.33 -1.43 -5.93
C LEU A 172 -4.59 -0.54 -5.95
N LEU A 173 -4.44 0.78 -5.90
CA LEU A 173 -5.57 1.72 -6.02
C LEU A 173 -6.17 1.66 -7.44
N ARG A 174 -5.31 1.57 -8.47
CA ARG A 174 -5.73 1.41 -9.86
C ARG A 174 -6.52 0.14 -10.09
N ILE A 175 -6.17 -0.99 -9.46
CA ILE A 175 -6.95 -2.23 -9.57
C ILE A 175 -8.42 -1.97 -9.21
N GLY A 176 -8.69 -1.38 -8.04
CA GLY A 176 -10.05 -1.11 -7.61
C GLY A 176 -10.83 -0.24 -8.60
N ILE A 177 -10.27 0.91 -8.98
CA ILE A 177 -10.96 1.85 -9.86
C ILE A 177 -11.08 1.33 -11.29
N LYS A 178 -10.08 0.64 -11.83
CA LYS A 178 -10.14 0.03 -13.16
C LYS A 178 -11.18 -1.09 -13.22
N LEU A 179 -11.28 -1.93 -12.19
CA LEU A 179 -12.34 -2.93 -12.07
C LEU A 179 -13.73 -2.27 -12.01
N MET A 180 -13.86 -1.18 -11.24
CA MET A 180 -15.12 -0.42 -11.19
C MET A 180 -15.47 0.20 -12.54
N MET A 181 -14.49 0.77 -13.26
CA MET A 181 -14.68 1.32 -14.61
C MET A 181 -15.16 0.23 -15.58
N ALA A 182 -14.55 -0.95 -15.55
CA ALA A 182 -14.93 -2.10 -16.39
C ALA A 182 -16.36 -2.60 -16.11
N CYS A 183 -16.83 -2.46 -14.87
CA CYS A 183 -18.16 -2.87 -14.41
C CYS A 183 -19.18 -1.72 -14.29
N SER A 184 -18.82 -0.51 -14.74
CA SER A 184 -19.62 0.71 -14.54
C SER A 184 -20.89 0.74 -15.40
N THR A 185 -21.93 1.43 -14.92
CA THR A 185 -23.13 1.72 -15.72
C THR A 185 -23.17 3.16 -16.22
N LYS A 186 -22.34 4.04 -15.67
CA LYS A 186 -22.18 5.45 -16.06
C LYS A 186 -20.72 5.81 -16.31
N ASN A 187 -20.50 6.88 -17.07
CA ASN A 187 -19.18 7.47 -17.33
C ASN A 187 -18.14 6.46 -17.88
N LYS A 188 -18.59 5.53 -18.73
CA LYS A 188 -17.78 4.43 -19.28
C LYS A 188 -16.55 4.91 -20.07
N ASP A 189 -16.65 6.08 -20.70
CA ASP A 189 -15.58 6.64 -21.54
C ASP A 189 -14.66 7.61 -20.77
N VAL A 190 -14.89 7.81 -19.47
CA VAL A 190 -14.09 8.72 -18.64
C VAL A 190 -12.94 7.95 -18.00
N ASN A 191 -11.71 8.41 -18.23
CA ASN A 191 -10.54 7.83 -17.61
C ASN A 191 -10.23 8.49 -16.25
N TYR A 192 -10.42 7.75 -15.17
CA TYR A 192 -10.13 8.20 -13.80
C TYR A 192 -8.71 7.88 -13.32
N VAL A 193 -7.92 7.12 -14.09
CA VAL A 193 -6.57 6.70 -13.70
C VAL A 193 -5.63 7.86 -13.34
N PRO A 194 -5.62 9.00 -14.05
CA PRO A 194 -4.76 10.14 -13.67
C PRO A 194 -5.05 10.66 -12.26
N LEU A 195 -6.32 10.79 -11.88
CA LEU A 195 -6.72 11.19 -10.53
C LEU A 195 -6.30 10.14 -9.49
N VAL A 196 -6.45 8.85 -9.80
CA VAL A 196 -6.04 7.76 -8.91
C VAL A 196 -4.53 7.76 -8.68
N ASN A 197 -3.73 8.03 -9.72
CA ASN A 197 -2.29 8.15 -9.60
C ASN A 197 -1.90 9.34 -8.72
N LEU A 198 -2.53 10.51 -8.92
CA LEU A 198 -2.34 11.69 -8.06
C LEU A 198 -2.64 11.37 -6.59
N ILE A 199 -3.76 10.70 -6.31
CA ILE A 199 -4.13 10.27 -4.95
C ILE A 199 -3.09 9.30 -4.38
N GLY A 200 -2.62 8.34 -5.18
CA GLY A 200 -1.62 7.35 -4.76
C GLY A 200 -0.28 7.99 -4.37
N VAL A 201 0.22 8.91 -5.19
CA VAL A 201 1.47 9.65 -4.92
C VAL A 201 1.32 10.54 -3.69
N PHE A 202 0.22 11.30 -3.60
CA PHE A 202 -0.08 12.13 -2.45
C PHE A 202 -0.13 11.29 -1.15
N PHE A 203 -0.82 10.15 -1.19
CA PHE A 203 -0.99 9.29 -0.02
C PHE A 203 0.35 8.75 0.48
N GLN A 204 1.25 8.33 -0.42
CA GLN A 204 2.55 7.82 -0.04
C GLN A 204 3.47 8.91 0.52
N ILE A 205 3.58 10.07 -0.15
CA ILE A 205 4.42 11.18 0.34
C ILE A 205 3.93 11.65 1.72
N ARG A 206 2.61 11.65 1.93
CA ARG A 206 2.02 11.95 3.23
C ARG A 206 2.36 10.87 4.26
N ASP A 207 2.28 9.59 3.91
CA ASP A 207 2.62 8.48 4.83
C ASP A 207 4.08 8.57 5.29
N ASP A 208 4.99 8.85 4.36
CA ASP A 208 6.42 9.07 4.60
C ASP A 208 6.67 10.28 5.53
N LEU A 209 5.99 11.41 5.30
CA LEU A 209 6.07 12.56 6.19
C LEU A 209 5.56 12.23 7.60
N MET A 210 4.41 11.56 7.70
CA MET A 210 3.81 11.20 8.98
C MET A 210 4.65 10.18 9.75
N ASN A 211 5.34 9.26 9.08
CA ASN A 211 6.24 8.30 9.71
C ASN A 211 7.32 9.02 10.54
N LEU A 212 7.84 10.14 10.04
CA LEU A 212 8.92 10.92 10.67
C LEU A 212 8.44 12.04 11.60
N GLN A 213 7.19 12.49 11.52
CA GLN A 213 6.70 13.68 12.22
C GLN A 213 5.49 13.48 13.13
N SER A 214 4.79 12.33 13.09
CA SER A 214 3.54 12.14 13.83
C SER A 214 3.69 11.21 15.05
N VAL A 215 3.19 11.69 16.20
CA VAL A 215 3.10 10.92 17.45
C VAL A 215 2.10 9.76 17.33
N GLU A 216 1.00 9.97 16.62
CA GLU A 216 0.01 8.91 16.36
C GLU A 216 0.63 7.78 15.53
N TYR A 217 1.38 8.13 14.48
CA TYR A 217 2.11 7.14 13.68
C TYR A 217 3.18 6.41 14.49
N SER A 218 3.90 7.14 15.34
CA SER A 218 4.88 6.56 16.26
C SER A 218 4.27 5.49 17.17
N THR A 219 3.00 5.65 17.54
CA THR A 219 2.25 4.69 18.35
C THR A 219 1.78 3.48 17.53
N ASN A 220 1.42 3.69 16.26
CA ASN A 220 0.81 2.67 15.41
C ASN A 220 1.82 1.81 14.63
N LYS A 221 2.96 2.37 14.23
CA LYS A 221 4.01 1.70 13.45
C LYS A 221 5.34 1.59 14.23
N GLY A 222 5.61 2.55 15.10
CA GLY A 222 6.91 2.73 15.75
C GLY A 222 7.51 4.11 15.42
N PHE A 223 8.39 4.61 16.27
CA PHE A 223 8.97 5.95 16.10
C PHE A 223 9.94 5.98 14.91
N ALA A 224 9.59 6.70 13.85
CA ALA A 224 10.40 6.88 12.64
C ALA A 224 10.95 5.55 12.09
N GLU A 225 10.06 4.58 11.89
CA GLU A 225 10.40 3.26 11.38
C GLU A 225 11.03 3.29 9.98
N ASP A 226 10.70 4.25 9.12
CA ASP A 226 11.34 4.36 7.80
C ASP A 226 12.89 4.44 7.93
N LEU A 227 13.39 5.04 9.03
CA LEU A 227 14.82 5.07 9.32
C LEU A 227 15.35 3.73 9.84
N THR A 228 14.56 2.97 10.61
CA THR A 228 14.91 1.59 10.98
C THR A 228 14.99 0.70 9.75
N GLU A 229 14.04 0.85 8.83
CA GLU A 229 13.95 0.09 7.59
C GLU A 229 15.11 0.44 6.64
N GLY A 230 15.69 1.64 6.79
CA GLY A 230 16.71 2.19 5.90
C GLY A 230 16.11 2.72 4.60
N LYS A 231 14.81 3.02 4.61
CA LYS A 231 14.02 3.39 3.45
C LYS A 231 14.34 4.80 2.96
N PHE A 232 14.38 4.97 1.65
CA PHE A 232 14.49 6.27 0.98
C PHE A 232 13.11 6.92 0.85
N SER A 233 12.52 7.32 1.98
CA SER A 233 11.24 8.03 2.00
C SER A 233 11.36 9.44 1.43
N PHE A 234 10.25 10.06 1.00
CA PHE A 234 10.29 11.34 0.26
C PHE A 234 11.10 12.46 0.96
N PRO A 235 10.89 12.75 2.27
CA PRO A 235 11.70 13.75 2.96
C PRO A 235 13.19 13.37 3.05
N VAL A 236 13.50 12.07 3.11
CA VAL A 236 14.86 11.54 3.17
C VAL A 236 15.56 11.70 1.82
N VAL A 237 14.88 11.39 0.72
CA VAL A 237 15.38 11.60 -0.66
C VAL A 237 15.72 13.07 -0.86
N HIS A 238 14.77 13.97 -0.58
CA HIS A 238 15.03 15.42 -0.66
C HIS A 238 16.22 15.83 0.21
N GLY A 239 16.27 15.37 1.47
CA GLY A 239 17.35 15.71 2.40
C GLY A 239 18.74 15.31 1.93
N ILE A 240 18.88 14.14 1.30
CA ILE A 240 20.15 13.68 0.74
C ILE A 240 20.58 14.54 -0.46
N HIS A 241 19.64 14.92 -1.34
CA HIS A 241 19.95 15.73 -2.52
C HIS A 241 20.16 17.21 -2.20
N ALA A 242 19.52 17.72 -1.15
CA ALA A 242 19.65 19.11 -0.71
C ALA A 242 21.02 19.42 -0.07
N ASP A 243 21.69 18.44 0.54
CA ASP A 243 23.07 18.57 1.02
C ASP A 243 23.93 17.36 0.63
N LYS A 244 24.38 17.35 -0.62
CA LYS A 244 25.25 16.29 -1.18
C LYS A 244 26.65 16.24 -0.55
N THR A 245 27.04 17.25 0.21
CA THR A 245 28.36 17.28 0.89
C THR A 245 28.35 16.47 2.18
N ASN A 246 27.16 16.14 2.69
CA ASN A 246 26.97 15.48 3.97
C ASN A 246 26.40 14.07 3.80
N ARG A 247 27.12 13.08 4.34
CA ARG A 247 26.76 11.65 4.21
C ARG A 247 25.99 11.10 5.42
N GLN A 248 25.61 11.92 6.38
CA GLN A 248 25.07 11.43 7.65
C GLN A 248 23.73 10.69 7.49
N ILE A 249 22.83 11.18 6.62
CA ILE A 249 21.53 10.52 6.39
C ILE A 249 21.78 9.12 5.83
N LEU A 250 22.60 9.00 4.77
CA LEU A 250 22.98 7.71 4.18
C LEU A 250 23.62 6.77 5.21
N ASN A 251 24.53 7.27 6.04
CA ASN A 251 25.18 6.48 7.08
C ASN A 251 24.19 6.02 8.17
N VAL A 252 23.14 6.78 8.44
CA VAL A 252 22.08 6.38 9.38
C VAL A 252 21.19 5.30 8.76
N LEU A 253 20.76 5.48 7.51
CA LEU A 253 19.95 4.47 6.80
C LEU A 253 20.68 3.13 6.71
N GLN A 254 21.98 3.15 6.42
CA GLN A 254 22.81 1.93 6.40
C GLN A 254 22.82 1.19 7.74
N LYS A 255 22.76 1.93 8.86
CA LYS A 255 22.83 1.36 10.21
C LYS A 255 21.49 0.81 10.70
N ARG A 256 20.38 1.16 10.04
CA ARG A 256 19.02 0.69 10.41
C ARG A 256 18.76 0.80 11.91
N PRO A 257 18.85 2.01 12.50
CA PRO A 257 18.84 2.17 13.95
C PRO A 257 17.52 1.75 14.57
N ALA A 258 17.57 0.84 15.55
CA ALA A 258 16.43 0.55 16.41
C ALA A 258 16.23 1.62 17.50
N THR A 259 17.29 2.33 17.90
CA THR A 259 17.24 3.29 19.03
C THR A 259 16.92 4.73 18.57
N PRO A 260 16.28 5.56 19.42
CA PRO A 260 15.87 6.91 19.03
C PRO A 260 17.00 7.87 18.70
N THR A 261 18.22 7.66 19.20
CA THR A 261 19.32 8.65 19.10
C THR A 261 19.64 9.05 17.66
N LEU A 262 19.88 8.08 16.77
CA LEU A 262 20.18 8.36 15.36
C LEU A 262 18.94 8.85 14.60
N LYS A 263 17.75 8.40 15.00
CA LYS A 263 16.48 8.83 14.42
C LYS A 263 16.22 10.32 14.69
N ILE A 264 16.30 10.74 15.96
CA ILE A 264 16.13 12.14 16.40
C ILE A 264 17.15 13.05 15.72
N HIS A 265 18.42 12.62 15.66
CA HIS A 265 19.47 13.37 14.99
C HIS A 265 19.17 13.61 13.50
N THR A 266 18.75 12.55 12.79
CA THR A 266 18.41 12.63 11.37
C THR A 266 17.20 13.50 11.12
N ILE A 267 16.13 13.35 11.92
CA ILE A 267 14.92 14.19 11.86
C ILE A 267 15.26 15.66 12.09
N SER A 268 16.09 15.97 13.09
CA SER A 268 16.53 17.34 13.38
C SER A 268 17.29 17.94 12.20
N TYR A 269 18.17 17.16 11.57
CA TYR A 269 18.91 17.59 10.39
C TYR A 269 17.99 17.83 9.17
N LEU A 270 17.04 16.91 8.90
CA LEU A 270 16.04 17.06 7.84
C LEU A 270 15.20 18.32 8.01
N LYS A 271 14.87 18.66 9.26
CA LYS A 271 14.06 19.81 9.62
C LYS A 271 14.83 21.13 9.58
N GLU A 272 15.99 21.17 10.22
CA GLU A 272 16.68 22.43 10.48
C GLU A 272 17.63 22.82 9.36
N ARG A 273 18.32 21.85 8.74
CA ARG A 273 19.38 22.10 7.76
C ARG A 273 18.89 22.00 6.33
N THR A 274 18.25 20.89 5.96
CA THR A 274 17.83 20.67 4.57
C THR A 274 16.40 21.13 4.29
N LYS A 275 15.64 21.55 5.32
CA LYS A 275 14.25 22.02 5.19
C LYS A 275 13.33 21.02 4.48
N SER A 276 13.61 19.73 4.63
CA SER A 276 12.95 18.66 3.87
C SER A 276 11.48 18.48 4.25
N PHE A 277 11.11 18.72 5.51
CA PHE A 277 9.70 18.67 5.91
C PHE A 277 8.89 19.83 5.33
N GLU A 278 9.45 21.05 5.33
CA GLU A 278 8.81 22.21 4.72
C GLU A 278 8.64 22.01 3.21
N TYR A 279 9.68 21.52 2.54
CA TYR A 279 9.61 21.14 1.13
C TYR A 279 8.52 20.10 0.86
N THR A 280 8.49 19.01 1.64
CA THR A 280 7.50 17.94 1.50
C THR A 280 6.07 18.45 1.68
N ILE A 281 5.83 19.34 2.64
CA ILE A 281 4.52 19.98 2.84
C ILE A 281 4.15 20.82 1.62
N GLY A 282 5.08 21.59 1.06
CA GLY A 282 4.84 22.37 -0.16
C GLY A 282 4.47 21.50 -1.37
N VAL A 283 5.10 20.33 -1.51
CA VAL A 283 4.76 19.34 -2.54
C VAL A 283 3.37 18.76 -2.31
N LEU A 284 3.02 18.38 -1.07
CA LEU A 284 1.67 17.90 -0.72
C LEU A 284 0.60 18.97 -1.01
N ASP A 285 0.85 20.23 -0.66
CA ASP A 285 -0.06 21.35 -0.95
C ASP A 285 -0.28 21.50 -2.48
N ALA A 286 0.77 21.29 -3.29
CA ALA A 286 0.68 21.34 -4.75
C ALA A 286 -0.11 20.16 -5.33
N LEU A 287 0.13 18.95 -4.84
CA LEU A 287 -0.61 17.75 -5.23
C LEU A 287 -2.08 17.84 -4.81
N GLU A 288 -2.38 18.39 -3.63
CA GLU A 288 -3.75 18.64 -3.18
C GLU A 288 -4.51 19.56 -4.14
N ARG A 289 -3.89 20.69 -4.53
CA ARG A 289 -4.50 21.62 -5.52
C ARG A 289 -4.79 20.92 -6.85
N GLN A 290 -3.86 20.08 -7.32
CA GLN A 290 -4.04 19.31 -8.55
C GLN A 290 -5.18 18.30 -8.43
N MET A 291 -5.26 17.56 -7.31
CA MET A 291 -6.37 16.64 -7.05
C MET A 291 -7.72 17.35 -7.05
N ARG A 292 -7.84 18.49 -6.37
CA ARG A 292 -9.08 19.28 -6.36
C ARG A 292 -9.47 19.77 -7.75
N ALA A 293 -8.51 20.32 -8.49
CA ALA A 293 -8.74 20.77 -9.86
C ALA A 293 -9.18 19.62 -10.78
N GLU A 294 -8.58 18.44 -10.63
CA GLU A 294 -8.92 17.26 -11.41
C GLU A 294 -10.30 16.69 -11.04
N ILE A 295 -10.68 16.69 -9.75
CA ILE A 295 -12.03 16.33 -9.31
C ILE A 295 -13.08 17.26 -9.93
N GLU A 296 -12.85 18.57 -9.93
CA GLU A 296 -13.74 19.54 -10.57
C GLU A 296 -13.81 19.34 -12.10
N ARG A 297 -12.66 19.12 -12.75
CA ARG A 297 -12.59 18.83 -14.19
C ARG A 297 -13.40 17.58 -14.57
N LEU A 298 -13.47 16.59 -13.68
CA LEU A 298 -14.23 15.35 -13.85
C LEU A 298 -15.72 15.49 -13.49
N GLY A 299 -16.21 16.70 -13.22
CA GLY A 299 -17.63 16.99 -12.95
C GLY A 299 -17.98 17.09 -11.45
N GLY A 300 -16.99 17.16 -10.57
CA GLY A 300 -17.16 17.33 -9.14
C GLY A 300 -17.56 16.04 -8.41
N ASN A 301 -17.08 15.89 -7.16
CA ASN A 301 -17.43 14.76 -6.29
C ASN A 301 -17.27 15.15 -4.82
N PRO A 302 -18.38 15.47 -4.12
CA PRO A 302 -18.34 15.93 -2.73
C PRO A 302 -17.71 14.91 -1.77
N SER A 303 -17.86 13.61 -2.03
CA SER A 303 -17.25 12.58 -1.19
C SER A 303 -15.74 12.51 -1.37
N LEU A 304 -15.24 12.61 -2.61
CA LEU A 304 -13.80 12.70 -2.84
C LEU A 304 -13.20 13.99 -2.26
N MET A 305 -13.91 15.13 -2.38
CA MET A 305 -13.45 16.38 -1.76
C MET A 305 -13.30 16.25 -0.24
N LYS A 306 -14.26 15.60 0.44
CA LYS A 306 -14.16 15.30 1.88
C LYS A 306 -12.97 14.40 2.20
N ILE A 307 -12.69 13.41 1.36
CA ILE A 307 -11.53 12.53 1.55
C ILE A 307 -10.24 13.35 1.43
N VAL A 308 -10.14 14.25 0.44
CA VAL A 308 -9.00 15.17 0.30
C VAL A 308 -8.85 16.05 1.54
N ASP A 309 -9.95 16.62 2.06
CA ASP A 309 -9.94 17.42 3.28
C ASP A 309 -9.44 16.64 4.51
N LEU A 310 -9.86 15.38 4.66
CA LEU A 310 -9.42 14.50 5.76
C LEU A 310 -7.94 14.13 5.66
N LEU A 311 -7.41 14.09 4.44
CA LEU A 311 -6.02 13.79 4.19
C LEU A 311 -5.11 15.03 4.27
N ALA A 312 -5.65 16.24 4.20
CA ALA A 312 -4.87 17.47 4.32
C ALA A 312 -3.99 17.44 5.58
N VAL A 313 -2.72 17.84 5.42
CA VAL A 313 -1.77 17.80 6.53
C VAL A 313 -2.08 18.93 7.50
N ASP A 314 -2.65 18.56 8.65
CA ASP A 314 -2.82 19.47 9.76
C ASP A 314 -1.46 19.83 10.35
N ARG A 315 -0.96 21.02 10.02
CA ARG A 315 0.34 21.53 10.47
C ARG A 315 0.45 21.61 12.00
N SER A 316 -0.68 21.68 12.72
CA SER A 316 -0.69 21.68 14.19
C SER A 316 -0.39 20.32 14.82
N LYS A 317 -0.50 19.23 14.05
CA LYS A 317 -0.25 17.85 14.50
C LYS A 317 1.16 17.36 14.18
N LEU A 318 1.97 18.16 13.49
CA LEU A 318 3.37 17.86 13.24
C LEU A 318 4.20 18.22 14.48
N VAL A 319 5.08 17.31 14.91
CA VAL A 319 5.96 17.56 16.05
C VAL A 319 6.89 18.73 15.74
N HIS A 320 6.79 19.78 16.57
CA HIS A 320 7.50 21.04 16.43
C HIS A 320 8.99 20.96 16.40
#